data_AF-A0A9P0HSE9-F1
#
_entry.id   AF-A0A9P0HSE9-F1
#
_cell.length_a   1.000
_cell.length_b   1.000
_cell.length_c   1.000
_cell.angle_alpha   90.00
_cell.angle_beta   90.00
_cell.angle_gamma   90.00
#
_symmetry.space_group_name_H-M   'P 1'
#
loop_
_entity.id
_entity.type
_entity.pdbx_description
1 polymer ?
#
loop_
_entity_poly.entity_id
_entity_poly.type
_entity_poly.pdbx_seq_one_letter_code
_entity_poly.pdbx_strand_id
1 'polypeptide(L)'
;MMIAKSICPQTSSLIVLRRYSALPTLNVDNRMIKMKRFLKMMNSAKLKTYSTSQCKFSTLQTGLRSTGLRKTDPRLANLIENLNRVHKEMGGEGSCETAKLDRETFRRAISGNLILITRAFRNHFIIPDFHDLCKTIEEMYWTCKTNTSGKSLAGGEYIGFNNAVFLSEREAADRNYALGFYMREHKCYPENENLTCVCRVQCCSMESTCDSAAVIAASLANGGICPLTEEKVLGPDSIRNVGLPAKSGVSGCLLVVIPNVMGICTWSPPLDPLGNSCRGVQLCQELVRVYNFHRYDNLKHAPKNKKDPRRHKYETKGMNIVNLLFAAASGDLHALKRHHLSGSDMTLSDYDGRTALHLAAAEGHLECVKFLIEQCKVDPSPKDR
;
A
#
# COMPACT_ATOMS: atom_id res chain seq x y z
N MET A 1 19.18 23.50 -17.69
CA MET A 1 18.16 23.27 -18.75
C MET A 1 17.67 21.83 -18.64
N MET A 2 16.37 21.65 -18.34
CA MET A 2 15.56 20.41 -18.36
C MET A 2 16.26 19.04 -18.19
N ILE A 3 16.29 18.53 -16.94
CA ILE A 3 15.82 17.16 -16.65
C ILE A 3 14.81 17.26 -15.50
N ALA A 4 13.74 18.03 -15.77
CA ALA A 4 12.46 17.88 -15.11
C ALA A 4 11.73 16.72 -15.79
N LYS A 5 12.18 15.50 -15.53
CA LYS A 5 11.45 14.27 -15.87
C LYS A 5 11.30 13.38 -14.63
N SER A 6 10.75 14.00 -13.58
CA SER A 6 9.90 13.33 -12.60
C SER A 6 8.63 14.18 -12.47
N ILE A 7 7.94 14.36 -13.59
CA ILE A 7 6.51 14.62 -13.61
C ILE A 7 5.91 13.37 -14.21
N CYS A 8 5.41 12.46 -13.37
CA CYS A 8 4.32 11.61 -13.78
C CYS A 8 3.52 11.21 -12.53
N PRO A 9 2.18 11.22 -12.57
CA PRO A 9 1.26 10.72 -11.53
C PRO A 9 1.35 9.18 -11.33
N GLN A 10 2.53 8.59 -11.52
CA GLN A 10 2.79 7.15 -11.63
C GLN A 10 4.00 6.67 -10.82
N THR A 11 4.69 7.54 -10.07
CA THR A 11 5.97 7.23 -9.41
C THR A 11 5.96 7.42 -7.89
N SER A 12 4.79 7.37 -7.24
CA SER A 12 4.76 6.88 -5.86
C SER A 12 5.04 5.39 -5.93
N SER A 13 6.28 4.98 -5.65
CA SER A 13 6.66 3.57 -5.53
C SER A 13 6.13 3.00 -4.23
N LEU A 14 4.79 2.87 -4.19
CA LEU A 14 4.06 2.23 -3.12
C LEU A 14 3.78 0.81 -3.58
N ILE A 15 4.53 -0.14 -3.04
CA ILE A 15 4.28 -1.56 -3.30
C ILE A 15 3.44 -2.07 -2.15
N VAL A 16 2.16 -2.29 -2.45
CA VAL A 16 1.18 -2.87 -1.53
C VAL A 16 1.53 -4.33 -1.34
N LEU A 17 1.79 -4.71 -0.09
CA LEU A 17 2.08 -6.08 0.26
C LEU A 17 0.84 -6.96 0.18
N ARG A 18 1.08 -8.26 0.27
CA ARG A 18 0.06 -9.32 0.20
C ARG A 18 -0.25 -9.78 1.63
N ARG A 19 -1.55 -9.99 1.96
CA ARG A 19 -1.88 -10.81 3.13
C ARG A 19 -1.44 -12.24 2.83
N TYR A 20 -0.44 -12.73 3.55
CA TYR A 20 -0.07 -14.14 3.54
C TYR A 20 -1.18 -14.94 4.21
N SER A 21 -2.13 -15.45 3.42
CA SER A 21 -2.84 -16.68 3.76
C SER A 21 -2.26 -17.78 2.88
N ALA A 22 -1.46 -18.66 3.50
CA ALA A 22 -1.09 -19.92 2.90
C ALA A 22 -2.38 -20.67 2.58
N LEU A 23 -2.63 -20.97 1.31
CA LEU A 23 -3.71 -21.84 0.90
C LEU A 23 -3.21 -22.81 -0.18
N PRO A 24 -3.68 -24.07 -0.13
CA PRO A 24 -3.06 -25.21 -0.79
C PRO A 24 -3.20 -25.12 -2.31
N THR A 25 -2.27 -25.78 -2.99
CA THR A 25 -2.25 -26.03 -4.44
C THR A 25 -3.63 -26.46 -4.93
N LEU A 26 -4.25 -25.67 -5.81
CA LEU A 26 -5.66 -25.78 -6.18
C LEU A 26 -5.88 -26.49 -7.53
N ASN A 27 -6.75 -27.49 -7.47
CA ASN A 27 -7.23 -28.36 -8.55
C ASN A 27 -7.89 -27.60 -9.73
N VAL A 28 -7.86 -28.20 -10.92
CA VAL A 28 -8.24 -27.60 -12.22
C VAL A 28 -9.72 -27.15 -12.28
N ASP A 29 -10.64 -27.90 -11.66
CA ASP A 29 -12.08 -27.59 -11.68
C ASP A 29 -12.45 -26.29 -10.94
N ASN A 30 -11.68 -25.94 -9.90
CA ASN A 30 -11.84 -24.69 -9.18
C ASN A 30 -11.44 -23.45 -10.00
N ARG A 31 -10.67 -23.62 -11.09
CA ARG A 31 -10.29 -22.52 -12.00
C ARG A 31 -11.48 -22.10 -12.87
N MET A 32 -12.30 -23.04 -13.34
CA MET A 32 -13.48 -22.73 -14.17
C MET A 32 -14.57 -22.00 -13.39
N ILE A 33 -14.85 -22.40 -12.13
CA ILE A 33 -15.82 -21.72 -11.27
C ILE A 33 -15.36 -20.30 -10.94
N LYS A 34 -14.08 -20.10 -10.63
CA LYS A 34 -13.49 -18.78 -10.41
C LYS A 34 -13.52 -17.91 -11.67
N MET A 35 -13.34 -18.50 -12.86
CA MET A 35 -13.44 -17.81 -14.14
C MET A 35 -14.86 -17.34 -14.47
N LYS A 36 -15.90 -18.18 -14.25
CA LYS A 36 -17.30 -17.74 -14.42
C LYS A 36 -17.64 -16.57 -13.50
N ARG A 37 -17.20 -16.62 -12.24
CA ARG A 37 -17.34 -15.50 -11.28
C ARG A 37 -16.52 -14.28 -11.68
N PHE A 38 -15.32 -14.47 -12.22
CA PHE A 38 -14.45 -13.39 -12.72
C PHE A 38 -15.07 -12.66 -13.92
N LEU A 39 -15.61 -13.41 -14.89
CA LEU A 39 -16.32 -12.84 -16.05
C LEU A 39 -17.59 -12.07 -15.61
N LYS A 40 -18.36 -12.61 -14.65
CA LYS A 40 -19.51 -11.91 -14.07
C LYS A 40 -19.10 -10.63 -13.32
N MET A 41 -17.96 -10.65 -12.64
CA MET A 41 -17.38 -9.50 -11.95
C MET A 41 -16.85 -8.44 -12.92
N MET A 42 -16.24 -8.83 -14.04
CA MET A 42 -15.86 -7.87 -15.10
C MET A 42 -17.08 -7.18 -15.71
N ASN A 43 -18.22 -7.87 -15.83
CA ASN A 43 -19.48 -7.25 -16.26
C ASN A 43 -20.00 -6.19 -15.27
N SER A 44 -19.76 -6.36 -13.97
CA SER A 44 -20.15 -5.37 -12.94
C SER A 44 -19.11 -4.26 -12.71
N ALA A 45 -17.82 -4.54 -12.96
CA ALA A 45 -16.71 -3.65 -12.63
C ALA A 45 -16.42 -2.67 -13.78
N LYS A 46 -17.30 -1.68 -14.00
CA LYS A 46 -17.09 -0.43 -14.79
C LYS A 46 -16.40 -0.51 -16.17
N LEU A 47 -16.07 -1.68 -16.70
CA LEU A 47 -15.70 -1.95 -18.07
C LEU A 47 -17.00 -1.99 -18.87
N LYS A 48 -17.60 -0.83 -19.12
CA LYS A 48 -18.80 -0.66 -19.97
C LYS A 48 -18.48 -0.96 -21.45
N THR A 49 -17.99 -2.16 -21.75
CA THR A 49 -17.79 -2.67 -23.12
C THR A 49 -18.15 -4.15 -23.15
N TYR A 50 -19.41 -4.47 -22.89
CA TYR A 50 -19.99 -5.79 -23.20
C TYR A 50 -21.25 -5.69 -24.07
N SER A 51 -21.62 -4.49 -24.55
CA SER A 51 -22.51 -4.40 -25.72
C SER A 51 -21.78 -4.79 -27.00
N THR A 52 -20.44 -4.80 -27.00
CA THR A 52 -19.59 -5.29 -28.08
C THR A 52 -18.78 -6.48 -27.58
N SER A 53 -18.71 -7.54 -28.39
CA SER A 53 -18.03 -8.82 -28.13
C SER A 53 -16.50 -8.74 -27.94
N GLN A 54 -15.93 -7.54 -27.79
CA GLN A 54 -14.50 -7.28 -27.86
C GLN A 54 -14.02 -6.34 -26.74
N CYS A 55 -12.90 -6.68 -26.10
CA CYS A 55 -12.26 -5.87 -25.06
C CYS A 55 -10.97 -5.22 -25.59
N LYS A 56 -10.75 -3.92 -25.33
CA LYS A 56 -9.49 -3.24 -25.70
C LYS A 56 -8.41 -3.51 -24.65
N PHE A 57 -7.19 -3.84 -25.09
CA PHE A 57 -6.07 -4.06 -24.16
C PHE A 57 -5.74 -2.82 -23.31
N SER A 58 -5.80 -1.62 -23.89
CA SER A 58 -5.65 -0.35 -23.15
C SER A 58 -6.62 -0.21 -21.97
N THR A 59 -7.85 -0.70 -22.09
CA THR A 59 -8.82 -0.66 -20.99
C THR A 59 -8.46 -1.65 -19.88
N LEU A 60 -8.03 -2.87 -20.23
CA LEU A 60 -7.52 -3.84 -19.24
C LEU A 60 -6.30 -3.28 -18.51
N GLN A 61 -5.37 -2.71 -19.25
CA GLN A 61 -4.13 -2.16 -18.74
C GLN A 61 -4.37 -0.94 -17.83
N THR A 62 -5.35 -0.10 -18.17
CA THR A 62 -5.80 1.01 -17.32
C THR A 62 -6.47 0.48 -16.04
N GLY A 63 -7.29 -0.58 -16.14
CA GLY A 63 -7.89 -1.24 -14.99
C GLY A 63 -6.86 -1.91 -14.07
N LEU A 64 -5.83 -2.55 -14.62
CA LEU A 64 -4.73 -3.11 -13.83
C LEU A 64 -3.93 -2.00 -13.14
N ARG A 65 -3.66 -0.88 -13.84
CA ARG A 65 -3.03 0.30 -13.26
C ARG A 65 -3.84 0.91 -12.10
N SER A 66 -5.17 0.96 -12.21
CA SER A 66 -6.02 1.46 -11.11
C SER A 66 -5.95 0.60 -9.84
N THR A 67 -5.63 -0.70 -9.98
CA THR A 67 -5.40 -1.59 -8.83
C THR A 67 -4.01 -1.47 -8.21
N GLY A 68 -3.11 -0.68 -8.82
CA GLY A 68 -1.73 -0.48 -8.36
C GLY A 68 -0.68 -1.42 -8.97
N LEU A 69 -1.08 -2.35 -9.84
CA LEU A 69 -0.13 -3.20 -10.55
C LEU A 69 0.55 -2.43 -11.70
N ARG A 70 1.88 -2.53 -11.77
CA ARG A 70 2.70 -1.93 -12.83
C ARG A 70 2.79 -2.88 -14.03
N LYS A 71 2.96 -2.34 -15.24
CA LYS A 71 3.25 -3.15 -16.44
C LYS A 71 4.58 -3.90 -16.32
N THR A 72 5.54 -3.32 -15.60
CA THR A 72 6.88 -3.88 -15.39
C THR A 72 6.93 -4.92 -14.27
N ASP A 73 5.78 -5.33 -13.71
CA ASP A 73 5.73 -6.38 -12.69
C ASP A 73 6.19 -7.72 -13.29
N PRO A 74 7.24 -8.36 -12.75
CA PRO A 74 7.74 -9.65 -13.26
C PRO A 74 6.66 -10.73 -13.31
N ARG A 75 5.69 -10.72 -12.39
CA ARG A 75 4.60 -11.71 -12.36
C ARG A 75 3.62 -11.51 -13.51
N LEU A 76 3.57 -10.32 -14.11
CA LEU A 76 2.76 -10.04 -15.29
C LEU A 76 3.50 -10.28 -16.60
N ALA A 77 4.77 -10.70 -16.58
CA ALA A 77 5.56 -10.96 -17.77
C ALA A 77 4.87 -11.95 -18.73
N ASN A 78 4.39 -13.09 -18.20
CA ASN A 78 3.66 -14.09 -19.00
C ASN A 78 2.39 -13.53 -19.67
N LEU A 79 1.68 -12.60 -19.01
CA LEU A 79 0.51 -11.95 -19.61
C LEU A 79 0.94 -11.07 -20.79
N ILE A 80 1.97 -10.24 -20.58
CA ILE A 80 2.45 -9.29 -21.59
C ILE A 80 3.04 -10.03 -22.79
N GLU A 81 3.80 -11.10 -22.55
CA GLU A 81 4.34 -11.95 -23.61
C GLU A 81 3.24 -12.63 -24.42
N ASN A 82 2.26 -13.25 -23.76
CA ASN A 82 1.13 -13.89 -24.44
C ASN A 82 0.30 -12.88 -25.24
N LEU A 83 0.15 -11.66 -24.74
CA LEU A 83 -0.55 -10.58 -25.45
C LEU A 83 0.24 -10.08 -26.65
N ASN A 84 1.57 -9.95 -26.53
CA ASN A 84 2.44 -9.60 -27.65
C ASN A 84 2.41 -10.69 -28.73
N ARG A 85 2.36 -11.97 -28.35
CA ARG A 85 2.21 -13.09 -29.29
C ARG A 85 0.87 -13.02 -30.04
N VAL A 86 -0.22 -12.82 -29.32
CA VAL A 86 -1.56 -12.63 -29.91
C VAL A 86 -1.60 -11.41 -30.85
N HIS A 87 -0.92 -10.32 -30.51
CA HIS A 87 -0.86 -9.13 -31.35
C HIS A 87 -0.11 -9.39 -32.65
N LYS A 88 1.02 -10.11 -32.59
CA LYS A 88 1.78 -10.54 -33.77
C LYS A 88 0.97 -11.49 -34.66
N GLU A 89 0.20 -12.42 -34.07
CA GLU A 89 -0.68 -13.34 -34.79
C GLU A 89 -1.79 -12.61 -35.57
N MET A 90 -2.25 -11.45 -35.09
CA MET A 90 -3.30 -10.65 -35.75
C MET A 90 -2.78 -9.64 -36.79
N GLY A 91 -1.48 -9.68 -37.13
CA GLY A 91 -0.91 -8.87 -38.21
C GLY A 91 -0.88 -7.36 -37.97
N GLY A 92 -0.97 -6.92 -36.71
CA GLY A 92 -0.94 -5.50 -36.38
C GLY A 92 0.46 -4.91 -36.44
N GLU A 93 0.69 -3.93 -37.31
CA GLU A 93 1.85 -3.03 -37.20
C GLU A 93 1.56 -1.97 -36.14
N GLY A 94 2.15 -2.10 -34.95
CA GLY A 94 2.02 -1.08 -33.89
C GLY A 94 2.21 -1.58 -32.46
N SER A 95 1.80 -0.73 -31.50
CA SER A 95 1.80 -1.06 -30.07
C SER A 95 0.57 -1.90 -29.72
N CYS A 96 0.77 -2.96 -28.91
CA CYS A 96 -0.26 -3.88 -28.44
C CYS A 96 -1.50 -3.23 -27.77
N GLU A 97 -1.44 -1.94 -27.43
CA GLU A 97 -2.42 -1.17 -26.65
C GLU A 97 -3.74 -0.87 -27.38
N THR A 98 -3.75 -0.89 -28.72
CA THR A 98 -4.94 -0.63 -29.54
C THR A 98 -5.67 -1.91 -29.96
N ALA A 99 -5.09 -3.09 -29.70
CA ALA A 99 -5.66 -4.37 -30.10
C ALA A 99 -7.02 -4.63 -29.41
N LYS A 100 -8.01 -5.00 -30.22
CA LYS A 100 -9.30 -5.52 -29.75
C LYS A 100 -9.17 -7.03 -29.58
N LEU A 101 -9.47 -7.51 -28.38
CA LEU A 101 -9.35 -8.91 -28.01
C LEU A 101 -10.74 -9.53 -27.90
N ASP A 102 -10.95 -10.61 -28.64
CA ASP A 102 -12.13 -11.47 -28.48
C ASP A 102 -12.06 -12.26 -27.17
N ARG A 103 -13.21 -12.74 -26.69
CA ARG A 103 -13.36 -13.42 -25.39
C ARG A 103 -12.44 -14.62 -25.23
N GLU A 104 -12.25 -15.42 -26.26
CA GLU A 104 -11.43 -16.63 -26.22
C GLU A 104 -9.94 -16.29 -26.21
N THR A 105 -9.54 -15.35 -27.06
CA THR A 105 -8.18 -14.81 -27.13
C THR A 105 -7.77 -14.17 -25.81
N PHE A 106 -8.67 -13.41 -25.18
CA PHE A 106 -8.49 -12.83 -23.86
C PHE A 106 -8.33 -13.91 -22.77
N ARG A 107 -9.13 -14.98 -22.84
CA ARG A 107 -9.01 -16.12 -21.91
C ARG A 107 -7.65 -16.81 -22.05
N ARG A 108 -7.15 -17.00 -23.28
CA ARG A 108 -5.83 -17.58 -23.55
C ARG A 108 -4.72 -16.71 -22.96
N ALA A 109 -4.79 -15.39 -23.17
CA ALA A 109 -3.80 -14.43 -22.68
C ALA A 109 -3.70 -14.36 -21.15
N ILE A 110 -4.84 -14.42 -20.44
CA ILE A 110 -4.88 -14.28 -18.97
C ILE A 110 -4.63 -15.58 -18.22
N SER A 111 -4.71 -16.73 -18.89
CA SER A 111 -4.63 -18.05 -18.28
C SER A 111 -3.43 -18.24 -17.34
N GLY A 112 -2.25 -17.72 -17.70
CA GLY A 112 -1.04 -17.81 -16.89
C GLY A 112 -1.10 -17.05 -15.56
N ASN A 113 -1.77 -15.90 -15.52
CA ASN A 113 -1.72 -14.95 -14.40
C ASN A 113 -3.09 -14.68 -13.76
N LEU A 114 -4.07 -15.55 -14.04
CA LEU A 114 -5.47 -15.37 -13.65
C LEU A 114 -5.65 -15.13 -12.15
N ILE A 115 -4.87 -15.80 -11.30
CA ILE A 115 -5.01 -15.70 -9.84
C ILE A 115 -4.69 -14.28 -9.37
N LEU A 116 -3.59 -13.70 -9.85
CA LEU A 116 -3.17 -12.34 -9.51
C LEU A 116 -4.19 -11.32 -10.01
N ILE A 117 -4.60 -11.45 -11.27
CA ILE A 117 -5.56 -10.54 -11.92
C ILE A 117 -6.93 -10.61 -11.25
N THR A 118 -7.41 -11.82 -10.92
CA THR A 118 -8.67 -12.01 -10.19
C THR A 118 -8.62 -11.37 -8.81
N ARG A 119 -7.49 -11.45 -8.11
CA ARG A 119 -7.31 -10.80 -6.81
C ARG A 119 -7.30 -9.28 -6.92
N ALA A 120 -6.60 -8.75 -7.93
CA ALA A 120 -6.53 -7.33 -8.20
C ALA A 120 -7.92 -6.73 -8.42
N PHE A 121 -8.71 -7.30 -9.33
CA PHE A 121 -10.05 -6.80 -9.63
C PHE A 121 -11.12 -7.13 -8.57
N ARG A 122 -10.85 -8.08 -7.66
CA ARG A 122 -11.69 -8.32 -6.47
C ARG A 122 -11.37 -7.38 -5.31
N ASN A 123 -10.41 -6.47 -5.49
CA ASN A 123 -9.90 -5.60 -4.44
C ASN A 123 -9.41 -6.39 -3.21
N HIS A 124 -8.84 -7.58 -3.42
CA HIS A 124 -8.28 -8.43 -2.36
C HIS A 124 -6.81 -8.10 -2.02
N PHE A 125 -6.28 -6.99 -2.53
CA PHE A 125 -5.00 -6.47 -2.08
C PHE A 125 -5.13 -5.85 -0.69
N ILE A 126 -4.00 -5.68 0.01
CA ILE A 126 -4.03 -5.11 1.37
C ILE A 126 -4.65 -3.71 1.37
N ILE A 127 -4.44 -2.96 0.29
CA ILE A 127 -5.07 -1.66 0.06
C ILE A 127 -6.03 -1.82 -1.12
N PRO A 128 -7.35 -1.88 -0.87
CA PRO A 128 -8.36 -1.95 -1.92
C PRO A 128 -8.41 -0.75 -2.85
N ASP A 129 -8.50 0.46 -2.27
CA ASP A 129 -8.71 1.71 -3.00
C ASP A 129 -7.36 2.40 -3.24
N PHE A 130 -6.49 1.76 -4.01
CA PHE A 130 -5.11 2.22 -4.22
C PHE A 130 -5.02 3.61 -4.86
N HIS A 131 -5.92 3.90 -5.80
CA HIS A 131 -5.95 5.21 -6.49
C HIS A 131 -6.14 6.38 -5.52
N ASP A 132 -7.04 6.23 -4.54
CA ASP A 132 -7.29 7.28 -3.54
C ASP A 132 -6.10 7.48 -2.61
N LEU A 133 -5.42 6.39 -2.22
CA LEU A 133 -4.21 6.46 -1.43
C LEU A 133 -3.10 7.21 -2.19
N CYS A 134 -2.91 6.91 -3.48
CA CYS A 134 -1.93 7.62 -4.31
C CYS A 134 -2.24 9.12 -4.40
N LYS A 135 -3.52 9.49 -4.58
CA LYS A 135 -3.92 10.91 -4.62
C LYS A 135 -3.57 11.64 -3.31
N THR A 136 -3.87 11.03 -2.16
CA THR A 136 -3.52 11.62 -0.87
C THR A 136 -2.00 11.67 -0.65
N ILE A 137 -1.24 10.67 -1.10
CA ILE A 137 0.23 10.70 -1.05
C ILE A 137 0.80 11.80 -1.93
N GLU A 138 0.22 12.03 -3.10
CA GLU A 138 0.60 13.12 -3.99
C GLU A 138 0.34 14.49 -3.36
N GLU A 139 -0.82 14.69 -2.74
CA GLU A 139 -1.14 15.91 -1.98
C GLU A 139 -0.12 16.16 -0.85
N MET A 140 0.24 15.10 -0.10
CA MET A 140 1.27 15.18 0.96
C MET A 140 2.66 15.50 0.37
N TYR A 141 3.01 14.91 -0.77
CA TYR A 141 4.28 15.17 -1.46
C TYR A 141 4.39 16.64 -1.86
N TRP A 142 3.36 17.20 -2.50
CA TRP A 142 3.35 18.61 -2.89
C TRP A 142 3.44 19.54 -1.68
N THR A 143 2.78 19.19 -0.58
CA THR A 143 2.87 19.93 0.69
C THR A 143 4.28 19.87 1.28
N CYS A 144 4.97 18.73 1.24
CA CYS A 144 6.34 18.60 1.75
C CYS A 144 7.37 19.26 0.82
N LYS A 145 7.07 19.38 -0.47
CA LYS A 145 7.97 19.98 -1.46
C LYS A 145 8.18 21.49 -1.24
N THR A 146 7.18 22.19 -0.70
CA THR A 146 7.29 23.62 -0.38
C THR A 146 8.29 23.90 0.74
N ASN A 147 8.62 22.88 1.55
CA ASN A 147 9.59 23.00 2.60
C ASN A 147 11.02 23.10 2.03
N THR A 148 11.64 24.26 2.23
CA THR A 148 13.03 24.56 1.85
C THR A 148 14.01 24.46 3.03
N SER A 149 13.56 24.00 4.19
CA SER A 149 14.42 23.82 5.36
C SER A 149 15.47 22.74 5.14
N GLY A 150 16.62 22.93 5.77
CA GLY A 150 17.78 22.05 5.71
C GLY A 150 18.91 22.59 4.84
N LYS A 151 20.11 22.04 5.02
CA LYS A 151 21.29 22.37 4.21
C LYS A 151 21.53 21.24 3.23
N SER A 152 21.68 21.58 1.94
CA SER A 152 22.11 20.61 0.94
C SER A 152 23.61 20.40 1.09
N LEU A 153 24.03 19.18 1.42
CA LEU A 153 25.45 18.82 1.48
C LEU A 153 26.08 18.67 0.08
N ALA A 154 25.27 18.49 -0.96
CA ALA A 154 25.74 18.11 -2.30
C ALA A 154 25.82 19.29 -3.31
N GLY A 155 25.63 20.54 -2.89
CA GLY A 155 25.80 21.71 -3.78
C GLY A 155 24.90 21.77 -5.03
N GLY A 156 23.98 20.81 -5.22
CA GLY A 156 23.16 20.69 -6.43
C GLY A 156 23.73 19.77 -7.52
N GLU A 157 24.80 19.02 -7.25
CA GLU A 157 25.40 18.10 -8.23
C GLU A 157 24.73 16.70 -8.24
N TYR A 158 24.88 16.00 -9.37
CA TYR A 158 24.30 14.67 -9.61
C TYR A 158 25.06 13.58 -8.84
N ILE A 159 24.33 12.63 -8.25
CA ILE A 159 24.90 11.52 -7.46
C ILE A 159 24.53 10.19 -8.16
N GLY A 160 25.57 9.47 -8.60
CA GLY A 160 25.60 8.16 -9.29
C GLY A 160 26.94 7.46 -8.98
N PHE A 161 27.12 6.12 -9.20
CA PHE A 161 28.09 5.27 -8.46
C PHE A 161 29.42 5.96 -8.27
N ASN A 162 29.55 6.58 -7.10
CA ASN A 162 30.60 7.54 -6.95
C ASN A 162 31.80 6.87 -6.29
N ASN A 163 32.64 6.26 -7.12
CA ASN A 163 33.99 5.88 -6.68
C ASN A 163 34.69 7.07 -5.99
N ALA A 164 34.37 8.31 -6.34
CA ALA A 164 34.86 9.48 -5.61
C ALA A 164 34.23 9.63 -4.21
N VAL A 165 32.95 9.32 -3.99
CA VAL A 165 32.39 9.24 -2.63
C VAL A 165 33.05 8.12 -1.85
N PHE A 166 33.26 6.93 -2.43
CA PHE A 166 33.98 5.85 -1.77
C PHE A 166 35.41 6.25 -1.39
N LEU A 167 36.17 6.84 -2.32
CA LEU A 167 37.54 7.28 -2.07
C LEU A 167 37.56 8.41 -1.03
N SER A 168 36.64 9.38 -1.13
CA SER A 168 36.53 10.47 -0.15
C SER A 168 36.06 10.01 1.23
N GLU A 169 35.12 9.07 1.31
CA GLU A 169 34.65 8.48 2.56
C GLU A 169 35.75 7.62 3.16
N ARG A 170 36.51 6.88 2.34
CA ARG A 170 37.66 6.09 2.80
C ARG A 170 38.77 6.97 3.35
N GLU A 171 39.05 8.11 2.71
CA GLU A 171 40.07 9.07 3.17
C GLU A 171 39.61 9.86 4.40
N ALA A 172 38.32 10.18 4.50
CA ALA A 172 37.74 10.89 5.66
C ALA A 172 37.22 9.96 6.78
N ALA A 173 37.45 8.64 6.70
CA ALA A 173 36.91 7.63 7.61
C ALA A 173 37.65 7.53 8.96
N ASP A 174 38.37 8.54 9.42
CA ASP A 174 39.18 8.51 10.64
C ASP A 174 38.42 7.95 11.85
N ARG A 175 37.17 8.39 12.03
CA ARG A 175 36.31 7.92 13.12
C ARG A 175 35.96 6.44 13.01
N ASN A 176 35.74 5.95 11.79
CA ASN A 176 35.45 4.54 11.53
C ASN A 176 36.70 3.67 11.73
N TYR A 177 37.88 4.16 11.35
CA TYR A 177 39.15 3.47 11.63
C TYR A 177 39.42 3.40 13.14
N ALA A 178 39.29 4.50 13.86
CA ALA A 178 39.45 4.52 15.32
C ALA A 178 38.49 3.54 16.02
N LEU A 179 37.22 3.53 15.61
CA LEU A 179 36.24 2.58 16.13
C LEU A 179 36.61 1.12 15.80
N GLY A 180 37.10 0.86 14.58
CA GLY A 180 37.54 -0.48 14.18
C GLY A 180 38.69 -0.99 15.04
N PHE A 181 39.68 -0.14 15.33
CA PHE A 181 40.77 -0.50 16.25
C PHE A 181 40.28 -0.74 17.68
N TYR A 182 39.37 0.09 18.18
CA TYR A 182 38.78 -0.05 19.50
C TYR A 182 37.99 -1.37 19.64
N MET A 183 37.14 -1.70 18.64
CA MET A 183 36.40 -2.96 18.61
C MET A 183 37.31 -4.18 18.52
N ARG A 184 38.46 -4.05 17.84
CA ARG A 184 39.46 -5.11 17.74
C ARG A 184 40.13 -5.39 19.07
N GLU A 185 40.50 -4.36 19.82
CA GLU A 185 41.08 -4.50 21.17
C GLU A 185 40.10 -5.20 22.13
N HIS A 186 38.82 -4.84 22.05
CA HIS A 186 37.75 -5.47 22.84
C HIS A 186 37.23 -6.81 22.30
N LYS A 187 37.92 -7.43 21.32
CA LYS A 187 37.56 -8.74 20.75
C LYS A 187 36.09 -8.84 20.31
N CYS A 188 35.56 -7.76 19.74
CA CYS A 188 34.17 -7.72 19.28
C CYS A 188 33.97 -8.43 17.91
N TYR A 189 35.05 -8.83 17.24
CA TYR A 189 35.01 -9.54 15.96
C TYR A 189 35.10 -11.06 16.17
N PRO A 190 34.55 -11.87 15.25
CA PRO A 190 34.72 -13.33 15.27
C PRO A 190 36.20 -13.73 15.23
N GLU A 191 36.54 -14.85 15.86
CA GLU A 191 37.91 -15.38 15.83
C GLU A 191 38.33 -15.68 14.37
N ASN A 192 39.49 -15.16 13.96
CA ASN A 192 40.09 -15.23 12.62
C ASN A 192 39.58 -14.26 11.53
N GLU A 193 38.73 -13.29 11.85
CA GLU A 193 38.32 -12.26 10.87
C GLU A 193 39.01 -10.91 11.10
N ASN A 194 39.91 -10.53 10.19
CA ASN A 194 40.37 -9.14 10.05
C ASN A 194 39.30 -8.36 9.27
N LEU A 195 38.17 -8.05 9.91
CA LEU A 195 37.17 -7.15 9.32
C LEU A 195 37.78 -5.74 9.18
N THR A 196 38.39 -5.45 8.03
CA THR A 196 38.82 -4.10 7.72
C THR A 196 37.60 -3.20 7.53
N CYS A 197 37.65 -1.98 8.10
CA CYS A 197 36.62 -0.94 7.95
C CYS A 197 36.23 -0.65 6.49
N VAL A 198 37.06 -1.07 5.52
CA VAL A 198 36.83 -1.01 4.07
C VAL A 198 35.50 -1.65 3.66
N CYS A 199 35.12 -2.81 4.20
CA CYS A 199 33.87 -3.47 3.83
C CYS A 199 32.65 -2.61 4.22
N ARG A 200 32.71 -1.95 5.38
CA ARG A 200 31.66 -1.01 5.82
C ARG A 200 31.55 0.21 4.89
N VAL A 201 32.69 0.79 4.50
CA VAL A 201 32.71 1.93 3.57
C VAL A 201 32.12 1.53 2.21
N GLN A 202 32.47 0.34 1.70
CA GLN A 202 31.89 -0.19 0.47
C GLN A 202 30.36 -0.36 0.53
N CYS A 203 29.83 -0.89 1.64
CA CYS A 203 28.38 -1.00 1.82
C CYS A 203 27.66 0.36 1.91
N CYS A 204 28.31 1.38 2.47
CA CYS A 204 27.76 2.74 2.57
C CYS A 204 27.81 3.51 1.24
N SER A 205 28.73 3.17 0.34
CA SER A 205 28.84 3.76 -1.00
C SER A 205 27.93 3.07 -2.05
N MET A 206 27.04 2.16 -1.63
CA MET A 206 26.07 1.55 -2.54
C MET A 206 24.98 2.54 -2.94
N GLU A 207 24.55 2.46 -4.20
CA GLU A 207 23.52 3.33 -4.72
C GLU A 207 22.23 2.60 -5.04
N SER A 208 21.13 3.33 -4.87
CA SER A 208 19.79 2.83 -5.14
C SER A 208 18.90 3.97 -5.60
N THR A 209 17.83 3.62 -6.32
CA THR A 209 16.76 4.55 -6.64
C THR A 209 15.66 4.43 -5.58
N CYS A 210 14.80 5.44 -5.43
CA CYS A 210 13.66 5.35 -4.53
C CYS A 210 12.76 4.15 -4.84
N ASP A 211 12.67 3.76 -6.12
CA ASP A 211 11.89 2.61 -6.57
C ASP A 211 12.46 1.29 -6.05
N SER A 212 13.78 1.07 -6.22
CA SER A 212 14.42 -0.15 -5.73
C SER A 212 14.47 -0.19 -4.20
N ALA A 213 14.74 0.94 -3.54
CA ALA A 213 14.69 1.05 -2.10
C ALA A 213 13.29 0.80 -1.52
N ALA A 214 12.22 1.26 -2.19
CA ALA A 214 10.85 0.95 -1.78
C ALA A 214 10.53 -0.56 -1.88
N VAL A 215 11.05 -1.27 -2.89
CA VAL A 215 10.94 -2.74 -2.98
C VAL A 215 11.64 -3.42 -1.81
N ILE A 216 12.82 -2.93 -1.41
CA ILE A 216 13.56 -3.45 -0.25
C ILE A 216 12.75 -3.24 1.04
N ALA A 217 12.24 -2.02 1.26
CA ALA A 217 11.37 -1.73 2.41
C ALA A 217 10.11 -2.61 2.41
N ALA A 218 9.51 -2.84 1.24
CA ALA A 218 8.34 -3.68 1.12
C ALA A 218 8.70 -5.16 1.41
N SER A 219 9.86 -5.63 0.96
CA SER A 219 10.36 -6.98 1.27
C SER A 219 10.52 -7.20 2.77
N LEU A 220 11.02 -6.19 3.50
CA LEU A 220 11.09 -6.21 4.97
C LEU A 220 9.70 -6.21 5.61
N ALA A 221 8.79 -5.36 5.13
CA ALA A 221 7.41 -5.33 5.63
C ALA A 221 6.64 -6.63 5.33
N ASN A 222 7.08 -7.43 4.36
CA ASN A 222 6.48 -8.71 3.98
C ASN A 222 7.15 -9.93 4.65
N GLY A 223 7.92 -9.72 5.71
CA GLY A 223 8.59 -10.82 6.42
C GLY A 223 9.69 -11.49 5.60
N GLY A 224 10.31 -10.78 4.66
CA GLY A 224 11.52 -11.21 3.97
C GLY A 224 11.29 -11.80 2.59
N ILE A 225 10.06 -11.69 2.11
CA ILE A 225 9.63 -12.21 0.83
C ILE A 225 9.46 -11.03 -0.12
N CYS A 226 10.19 -11.05 -1.23
CA CYS A 226 10.10 -9.98 -2.21
C CYS A 226 8.68 -9.92 -2.79
N PRO A 227 8.00 -8.76 -2.74
CA PRO A 227 6.62 -8.65 -3.21
C PRO A 227 6.46 -8.77 -4.73
N LEU A 228 7.55 -8.57 -5.48
CA LEU A 228 7.58 -8.65 -6.94
C LEU A 228 7.98 -10.04 -7.45
N THR A 229 8.96 -10.69 -6.83
CA THR A 229 9.45 -12.02 -7.28
C THR A 229 8.84 -13.18 -6.51
N GLU A 230 8.23 -12.94 -5.34
CA GLU A 230 7.74 -13.94 -4.39
C GLU A 230 8.84 -14.86 -3.81
N GLU A 231 10.11 -14.50 -3.99
CA GLU A 231 11.25 -15.22 -3.43
C GLU A 231 11.50 -14.84 -1.98
N LYS A 232 11.85 -15.83 -1.15
CA LYS A 232 12.26 -15.62 0.24
C LYS A 232 13.73 -15.19 0.26
N VAL A 233 13.96 -13.90 0.44
CA VAL A 233 15.30 -13.29 0.49
C VAL A 233 15.87 -13.34 1.91
N LEU A 234 15.01 -13.15 2.92
CA LEU A 234 15.42 -13.09 4.33
C LEU A 234 14.58 -14.02 5.21
N GLY A 235 15.20 -14.51 6.29
CA GLY A 235 14.51 -15.23 7.35
C GLY A 235 13.59 -14.29 8.15
N PRO A 236 12.42 -14.77 8.60
CA PRO A 236 11.51 -13.95 9.42
C PRO A 236 12.14 -13.51 10.74
N ASP A 237 13.02 -14.32 11.33
CA ASP A 237 13.72 -14.01 12.59
C ASP A 237 14.65 -12.81 12.44
N SER A 238 15.38 -12.74 11.32
CA SER A 238 16.27 -11.61 11.01
C SER A 238 15.50 -10.30 10.95
N ILE A 239 14.28 -10.31 10.40
CA ILE A 239 13.47 -9.08 10.24
C ILE A 239 12.89 -8.62 11.55
N ARG A 240 12.45 -9.56 12.39
CA ARG A 240 11.92 -9.26 13.71
C ARG A 240 12.99 -8.65 14.62
N ASN A 241 14.20 -9.18 14.58
CA ASN A 241 15.31 -8.75 15.45
C ASN A 241 15.88 -7.39 15.06
N VAL A 242 15.88 -7.05 13.76
CA VAL A 242 16.39 -5.74 13.27
C VAL A 242 15.50 -4.58 13.73
N GLY A 243 14.18 -4.79 13.87
CA GLY A 243 13.30 -3.85 14.56
C GLY A 243 13.12 -2.46 13.91
N LEU A 244 13.64 -2.21 12.70
CA LEU A 244 13.67 -0.89 12.06
C LEU A 244 12.37 -0.56 11.31
N PRO A 245 11.50 0.33 11.83
CA PRO A 245 10.38 0.89 11.06
C PRO A 245 10.86 1.98 10.08
N ALA A 246 12.03 2.58 10.32
CA ALA A 246 12.60 3.59 9.46
C ALA A 246 14.12 3.67 9.60
N LYS A 247 14.82 4.05 8.52
CA LYS A 247 16.26 4.32 8.51
C LYS A 247 16.57 5.51 7.60
N SER A 248 17.22 6.53 8.14
CA SER A 248 17.77 7.66 7.37
C SER A 248 19.21 7.42 6.94
N GLY A 249 19.58 7.94 5.78
CA GLY A 249 20.94 8.07 5.28
C GLY A 249 21.33 9.54 5.11
N VAL A 250 22.63 9.85 5.27
CA VAL A 250 23.18 11.20 5.06
C VAL A 250 23.05 11.69 3.61
N SER A 251 22.78 10.78 2.67
CA SER A 251 22.42 11.11 1.30
C SER A 251 21.03 11.75 1.16
N GLY A 252 20.28 11.88 2.25
CA GLY A 252 18.90 12.37 2.27
C GLY A 252 17.86 11.31 1.94
N CYS A 253 18.26 10.04 1.83
CA CYS A 253 17.36 8.90 1.68
C CYS A 253 16.75 8.53 3.04
N LEU A 254 15.44 8.32 3.09
CA LEU A 254 14.73 7.80 4.25
C LEU A 254 13.90 6.59 3.81
N LEU A 255 14.30 5.43 4.31
CA LEU A 255 13.63 4.15 4.13
C LEU A 255 12.61 3.97 5.25
N VAL A 256 11.36 3.65 4.92
CA VAL A 256 10.27 3.46 5.89
C VAL A 256 9.54 2.15 5.60
N VAL A 257 9.34 1.37 6.65
CA VAL A 257 8.75 0.03 6.62
C VAL A 257 7.47 0.07 7.46
N ILE A 258 6.32 -0.15 6.82
CA ILE A 258 5.04 -0.33 7.50
C ILE A 258 4.74 -1.83 7.49
N PRO A 259 4.96 -2.53 8.62
CA PRO A 259 4.87 -3.98 8.67
C PRO A 259 3.51 -4.48 8.18
N ASN A 260 3.52 -5.52 7.35
CA ASN A 260 2.34 -6.14 6.76
C ASN A 260 1.48 -5.19 5.90
N VAL A 261 2.00 -4.05 5.44
CA VAL A 261 1.25 -3.13 4.58
C VAL A 261 2.05 -2.71 3.35
N MET A 262 3.15 -1.98 3.54
CA MET A 262 3.92 -1.41 2.43
C MET A 262 5.30 -0.94 2.87
N GLY A 263 6.19 -0.78 1.88
CA GLY A 263 7.45 -0.07 2.02
C GLY A 263 7.39 1.28 1.31
N ILE A 264 8.03 2.29 1.90
CA ILE A 264 8.14 3.64 1.33
C ILE A 264 9.62 4.03 1.36
N CYS A 265 10.07 4.68 0.29
CA CYS A 265 11.35 5.35 0.27
C CYS A 265 11.15 6.80 -0.15
N THR A 266 11.71 7.72 0.61
CA THR A 266 11.76 9.15 0.26
C THR A 266 13.20 9.56 0.08
N TRP A 267 13.47 10.48 -0.85
CA TRP A 267 14.79 11.04 -1.04
C TRP A 267 14.70 12.55 -1.17
N SER A 268 15.42 13.25 -0.30
CA SER A 268 15.56 14.69 -0.30
C SER A 268 16.88 15.06 0.37
N PRO A 269 17.89 15.53 -0.40
CA PRO A 269 19.23 15.84 0.10
C PRO A 269 19.32 16.84 1.27
N PRO A 270 18.46 17.87 1.39
CA PRO A 270 18.50 18.77 2.55
C PRO A 270 18.25 18.04 3.87
N LEU A 271 19.24 18.09 4.75
CA LEU A 271 19.20 17.45 6.06
C LEU A 271 18.89 18.44 7.18
N ASP A 272 18.27 17.92 8.25
CA ASP A 272 18.10 18.57 9.54
C ASP A 272 19.42 18.53 10.35
N PRO A 273 19.51 19.24 11.49
CA PRO A 273 20.69 19.20 12.36
C PRO A 273 21.02 17.81 12.93
N LEU A 274 20.09 16.85 12.86
CA LEU A 274 20.24 15.48 13.34
C LEU A 274 20.69 14.52 12.21
N GLY A 275 20.84 14.99 10.98
CA GLY A 275 21.25 14.19 9.82
C GLY A 275 20.11 13.42 9.14
N ASN A 276 18.85 13.77 9.42
CA ASN A 276 17.68 13.21 8.75
C ASN A 276 17.19 14.11 7.61
N SER A 277 16.54 13.52 6.62
CA SER A 277 15.92 14.29 5.55
C SER A 277 14.74 15.13 6.07
N CYS A 278 14.81 16.46 5.98
CA CYS A 278 13.76 17.37 6.46
C CYS A 278 12.39 17.03 5.87
N ARG A 279 12.34 16.87 4.55
CA ARG A 279 11.10 16.55 3.82
C ARG A 279 10.63 15.12 4.08
N GLY A 280 11.57 14.18 4.20
CA GLY A 280 11.24 12.78 4.50
C GLY A 280 10.56 12.63 5.87
N VAL A 281 11.09 13.31 6.89
CA VAL A 281 10.52 13.33 8.23
C VAL A 281 9.14 13.98 8.24
N GLN A 282 8.99 15.14 7.57
CA GLN A 282 7.69 15.81 7.44
C GLN A 282 6.64 14.92 6.78
N LEU A 283 7.00 14.22 5.70
CA LEU A 283 6.10 13.28 5.03
C LEU A 283 5.65 12.17 5.98
N CYS A 284 6.56 11.61 6.78
CA CYS A 284 6.24 10.57 7.75
C CYS A 284 5.28 11.06 8.85
N GLN A 285 5.44 12.30 9.30
CA GLN A 285 4.55 12.92 10.29
C GLN A 285 3.13 13.11 9.73
N GLU A 286 3.01 13.66 8.52
CA GLU A 286 1.71 13.81 7.86
C GLU A 286 1.05 12.46 7.56
N LEU A 287 1.85 11.45 7.18
CA LEU A 287 1.36 10.10 6.95
C LEU A 287 0.72 9.49 8.21
N VAL A 288 1.37 9.61 9.37
CA VAL A 288 0.85 9.11 10.67
C VAL A 288 -0.32 9.96 11.19
N ARG A 289 -0.39 11.24 10.80
CA ARG A 289 -1.50 12.13 11.14
C ARG A 289 -2.77 11.74 10.40
N VAL A 290 -2.67 11.43 9.10
CA VAL A 290 -3.82 11.09 8.24
C VAL A 290 -4.22 9.62 8.37
N TYR A 291 -3.26 8.71 8.52
CA TYR A 291 -3.52 7.27 8.51
C TYR A 291 -3.21 6.59 9.85
N ASN A 292 -3.89 5.48 10.12
CA ASN A 292 -3.65 4.64 11.30
C ASN A 292 -2.44 3.69 11.15
N PHE A 293 -1.31 4.23 10.69
CA PHE A 293 -0.06 3.48 10.48
C PHE A 293 0.88 3.51 11.69
N HIS A 294 0.56 4.27 12.74
CA HIS A 294 1.36 4.22 13.95
C HIS A 294 1.33 2.80 14.53
N ARG A 295 2.48 2.29 14.99
CA ARG A 295 2.59 0.90 15.51
C ARG A 295 1.59 0.62 16.64
N TYR A 296 1.30 1.64 17.44
CA TYR A 296 0.39 1.57 18.58
C TYR A 296 -1.01 2.15 18.29
N ASP A 297 -1.33 2.48 17.04
CA ASP A 297 -2.70 2.88 16.69
C ASP A 297 -3.68 1.69 16.79
N ASN A 298 -4.92 1.98 17.16
CA ASN A 298 -5.97 0.98 17.25
C ASN A 298 -6.60 0.70 15.88
N LEU A 299 -6.66 -0.58 15.49
CA LEU A 299 -7.25 -1.03 14.23
C LEU A 299 -8.78 -1.10 14.25
N LYS A 300 -9.39 -1.20 15.45
CA LYS A 300 -10.84 -1.30 15.64
C LYS A 300 -11.45 0.06 15.92
N HIS A 301 -10.87 0.79 16.86
CA HIS A 301 -11.33 2.10 17.33
C HIS A 301 -10.32 3.19 16.94
N ALA A 302 -10.09 3.37 15.64
CA ALA A 302 -9.27 4.48 15.18
C ALA A 302 -10.01 5.79 15.50
N PRO A 303 -9.31 6.85 15.95
CA PRO A 303 -9.93 8.16 16.12
C PRO A 303 -10.56 8.61 14.79
N LYS A 304 -11.72 9.27 14.83
CA LYS A 304 -12.51 9.68 13.64
C LYS A 304 -11.69 10.43 12.57
N ASN A 305 -10.58 11.03 12.97
CA ASN A 305 -9.73 11.85 12.11
C ASN A 305 -8.73 11.03 11.28
N LYS A 306 -8.51 9.74 11.60
CA LYS A 306 -7.58 8.86 10.90
C LYS A 306 -8.30 7.92 9.95
N LYS A 307 -7.71 7.71 8.76
CA LYS A 307 -8.19 6.77 7.75
C LYS A 307 -7.45 5.44 7.86
N ASP A 308 -8.15 4.33 7.64
CA ASP A 308 -7.53 3.01 7.45
C ASP A 308 -7.65 2.60 5.98
N PRO A 309 -6.54 2.58 5.23
CA PRO A 309 -6.57 2.25 3.81
C PRO A 309 -6.73 0.74 3.55
N ARG A 310 -6.72 -0.10 4.59
CA ARG A 310 -6.96 -1.54 4.48
C ARG A 310 -8.43 -1.91 4.44
N ARG A 311 -9.32 -0.97 4.78
CA ARG A 311 -10.77 -1.19 4.80
C ARG A 311 -11.43 -0.59 3.57
N HIS A 312 -12.46 -1.25 3.04
CA HIS A 312 -13.28 -0.68 1.97
C HIS A 312 -14.14 0.47 2.52
N LYS A 313 -14.14 1.62 1.82
CA LYS A 313 -14.90 2.82 2.22
C LYS A 313 -16.40 2.57 2.36
N TYR A 314 -16.99 1.80 1.45
CA TYR A 314 -18.44 1.57 1.40
C TYR A 314 -18.88 0.42 2.31
N GLU A 315 -18.07 -0.64 2.41
CA GLU A 315 -18.39 -1.82 3.23
C GLU A 315 -18.39 -1.48 4.73
N THR A 316 -17.49 -0.61 5.18
CA THR A 316 -17.40 -0.25 6.61
C THR A 316 -18.55 0.59 7.12
N LYS A 317 -18.98 1.60 6.35
CA LYS A 317 -20.14 2.43 6.73
C LYS A 317 -21.42 1.60 6.69
N GLY A 318 -21.64 0.85 5.62
CA GLY A 318 -22.81 -0.03 5.50
C GLY A 318 -22.86 -1.08 6.61
N MET A 319 -21.75 -1.79 6.87
CA MET A 319 -21.71 -2.81 7.92
C MET A 319 -21.92 -2.22 9.32
N ASN A 320 -21.37 -1.03 9.60
CA ASN A 320 -21.61 -0.36 10.88
C ASN A 320 -23.08 0.04 11.05
N ILE A 321 -23.73 0.52 9.98
CA ILE A 321 -25.16 0.85 9.99
C ILE A 321 -25.99 -0.42 10.21
N VAL A 322 -25.73 -1.48 9.44
CA VAL A 322 -26.44 -2.76 9.56
C VAL A 322 -26.27 -3.35 10.96
N ASN A 323 -25.06 -3.34 11.53
CA ASN A 323 -24.82 -3.84 12.89
C ASN A 323 -25.57 -3.01 13.94
N LEU A 324 -25.62 -1.67 13.77
CA LEU A 324 -26.36 -0.78 14.66
C LEU A 324 -27.87 -1.06 14.60
N LEU A 325 -28.42 -1.16 13.39
CA LEU A 325 -29.83 -1.41 13.14
C LEU A 325 -30.26 -2.80 13.64
N PHE A 326 -29.41 -3.82 13.45
CA PHE A 326 -29.66 -5.16 13.97
C PHE A 326 -29.64 -5.19 15.50
N ALA A 327 -28.75 -4.43 16.16
CA ALA A 327 -28.76 -4.29 17.61
C ALA A 327 -30.07 -3.65 18.12
N ALA A 328 -30.60 -2.66 17.40
CA ALA A 328 -31.88 -2.04 17.72
C ALA A 328 -33.07 -3.00 17.51
N ALA A 329 -33.09 -3.75 16.41
CA ALA A 329 -34.15 -4.72 16.10
C ALA A 329 -34.17 -5.90 17.07
N SER A 330 -33.00 -6.39 17.50
CA SER A 330 -32.89 -7.48 18.48
C SER A 330 -33.12 -7.06 19.94
N GLY A 331 -33.20 -5.75 20.21
CA GLY A 331 -33.37 -5.23 21.58
C GLY A 331 -32.08 -5.26 22.42
N ASP A 332 -30.90 -5.37 21.81
CA ASP A 332 -29.63 -5.39 22.54
C ASP A 332 -29.20 -3.97 22.96
N LEU A 333 -29.68 -3.56 24.14
CA LEU A 333 -29.30 -2.29 24.79
C LEU A 333 -27.78 -2.18 25.03
N HIS A 334 -27.09 -3.29 25.30
CA HIS A 334 -25.65 -3.26 25.59
C HIS A 334 -24.85 -3.01 24.33
N ALA A 335 -25.24 -3.59 23.18
CA ALA A 335 -24.68 -3.25 21.89
C ALA A 335 -24.92 -1.78 21.53
N LEU A 336 -26.14 -1.25 21.72
CA LEU A 336 -26.43 0.17 21.47
C LEU A 336 -25.58 1.10 22.33
N LYS A 337 -25.43 0.80 23.63
CA LYS A 337 -24.54 1.55 24.54
C LYS A 337 -23.09 1.51 24.07
N ARG A 338 -22.59 0.35 23.63
CA ARG A 338 -21.23 0.22 23.06
C ARG A 338 -21.06 1.06 21.80
N HIS A 339 -22.05 1.06 20.90
CA HIS A 339 -22.02 1.88 19.68
C HIS A 339 -22.02 3.38 20.02
N HIS A 340 -22.85 3.82 20.96
CA HIS A 340 -22.87 5.20 21.44
C HIS A 340 -21.53 5.61 22.07
N LEU A 341 -20.97 4.78 22.97
CA LEU A 341 -19.66 5.01 23.59
C LEU A 341 -18.51 5.02 22.58
N SER A 342 -18.61 4.25 21.50
CA SER A 342 -17.64 4.28 20.40
C SER A 342 -17.72 5.55 19.53
N GLY A 343 -18.71 6.42 19.80
CA GLY A 343 -18.96 7.65 19.07
C GLY A 343 -19.58 7.43 17.69
N SER A 344 -20.24 6.28 17.47
CA SER A 344 -21.01 6.05 16.24
C SER A 344 -22.14 7.06 16.12
N ASP A 345 -22.40 7.47 14.89
CA ASP A 345 -23.56 8.32 14.60
C ASP A 345 -24.83 7.47 14.63
N MET A 346 -25.73 7.80 15.58
CA MET A 346 -26.95 7.04 15.85
C MET A 346 -28.12 7.45 14.93
N THR A 347 -27.95 8.52 14.14
CA THR A 347 -28.98 9.01 13.21
C THR A 347 -28.87 8.38 11.82
N LEU A 348 -27.92 7.46 11.61
CA LEU A 348 -27.74 6.81 10.32
C LEU A 348 -28.94 5.92 9.98
N SER A 349 -29.31 5.92 8.70
CA SER A 349 -30.43 5.16 8.16
C SER A 349 -30.00 4.12 7.14
N ASP A 350 -30.85 3.11 6.95
CA ASP A 350 -30.68 2.10 5.89
C ASP A 350 -31.12 2.65 4.51
N TYR A 351 -31.03 1.81 3.47
CA TYR A 351 -31.52 2.08 2.11
C TYR A 351 -33.00 2.54 2.06
N ASP A 352 -33.81 2.10 3.03
CA ASP A 352 -35.23 2.48 3.14
C ASP A 352 -35.45 3.73 4.02
N GLY A 353 -34.40 4.45 4.41
CA GLY A 353 -34.52 5.61 5.30
C GLY A 353 -34.83 5.28 6.76
N ARG A 354 -34.84 3.99 7.14
CA ARG A 354 -35.13 3.54 8.50
C ARG A 354 -33.95 3.74 9.44
N THR A 355 -34.16 4.41 10.56
CA THR A 355 -33.17 4.62 11.62
C THR A 355 -33.26 3.54 12.69
N ALA A 356 -32.30 3.52 13.63
CA ALA A 356 -32.35 2.63 14.79
C ALA A 356 -33.62 2.84 15.63
N LEU A 357 -34.17 4.07 15.66
CA LEU A 357 -35.40 4.39 16.39
C LEU A 357 -36.63 3.75 15.73
N HIS A 358 -36.72 3.77 14.39
CA HIS A 358 -37.83 3.11 13.67
C HIS A 358 -37.88 1.61 13.97
N LEU A 359 -36.73 0.93 13.94
CA LEU A 359 -36.67 -0.50 14.19
C LEU A 359 -36.95 -0.85 15.66
N ALA A 360 -36.41 -0.08 16.60
CA ALA A 360 -36.69 -0.31 18.03
C ALA A 360 -38.18 -0.07 18.36
N ALA A 361 -38.81 0.93 17.75
CA ALA A 361 -40.23 1.22 17.94
C ALA A 361 -41.14 0.17 17.29
N ALA A 362 -40.79 -0.32 16.10
CA ALA A 362 -41.55 -1.36 15.40
C ALA A 362 -41.57 -2.69 16.15
N GLU A 363 -40.44 -3.08 16.75
CA GLU A 363 -40.30 -4.32 17.53
C GLU A 363 -40.78 -4.17 18.99
N GLY A 364 -41.07 -2.94 19.46
CA GLY A 364 -41.58 -2.68 20.80
C GLY A 364 -40.54 -2.65 21.92
N HIS A 365 -39.25 -2.41 21.60
CA HIS A 365 -38.17 -2.39 22.58
C HIS A 365 -38.09 -1.05 23.33
N LEU A 366 -38.94 -0.89 24.36
CA LEU A 366 -39.07 0.36 25.13
C LEU A 366 -37.74 0.89 25.69
N GLU A 367 -36.89 0.01 26.23
CA GLU A 367 -35.61 0.41 26.84
C GLU A 367 -34.60 0.92 25.79
N CYS A 368 -34.62 0.37 24.58
CA CYS A 368 -33.82 0.86 23.47
C CYS A 368 -34.33 2.23 22.99
N VAL A 369 -35.66 2.41 22.91
CA VAL A 369 -36.29 3.69 22.52
C VAL A 369 -35.96 4.80 23.53
N LYS A 370 -36.11 4.54 24.84
CA LYS A 370 -35.72 5.49 25.89
C LYS A 370 -34.25 5.87 25.77
N PHE A 371 -33.36 4.90 25.59
CA PHE A 371 -31.93 5.15 25.44
C PHE A 371 -31.61 6.03 24.20
N LEU A 372 -32.27 5.79 23.07
CA LEU A 372 -32.05 6.55 21.84
C LEU A 372 -32.56 8.01 21.95
N ILE A 373 -33.68 8.23 22.62
CA ILE A 373 -34.27 9.56 22.78
C ILE A 373 -33.56 10.35 23.89
N GLU A 374 -33.42 9.77 25.09
CA GLU A 374 -32.91 10.48 26.26
C GLU A 374 -31.39 10.68 26.22
N GLN A 375 -30.64 9.63 25.88
CA GLN A 375 -29.17 9.64 25.94
C GLN A 375 -28.55 9.99 24.59
N CYS A 376 -29.04 9.40 23.49
CA CYS A 376 -28.50 9.67 22.16
C CYS A 376 -29.05 10.95 21.52
N LYS A 377 -30.13 11.55 22.05
CA LYS A 377 -30.81 12.74 21.52
C LYS A 377 -31.15 12.63 20.02
N VAL A 378 -31.57 11.45 19.59
CA VAL A 378 -32.03 11.24 18.21
C VAL A 378 -33.37 11.94 18.02
N ASP A 379 -33.55 12.60 16.88
CA ASP A 379 -34.82 13.23 16.51
C ASP A 379 -35.95 12.17 16.53
N PRO A 380 -37.07 12.41 17.24
CA PRO A 380 -38.22 11.50 17.24
C PRO A 380 -39.10 11.61 15.99
N SER A 381 -38.86 12.61 15.13
CA SER A 381 -39.68 12.90 13.93
C SER A 381 -39.08 12.59 12.54
N PRO A 382 -38.07 11.71 12.36
CA PRO A 382 -37.58 11.36 11.03
C PRO A 382 -38.66 10.58 10.27
N LYS A 383 -38.77 10.83 8.95
CA LYS A 383 -39.65 10.09 8.06
C LYS A 383 -38.88 8.96 7.38
N ASP A 384 -39.45 7.77 7.34
CA ASP A 384 -39.01 6.70 6.46
C ASP A 384 -39.61 6.86 5.05
N ARG A 385 -39.22 5.97 4.13
CA ARG A 385 -39.49 6.07 2.69
C ARG A 385 -40.90 5.65 2.28
#